data_AF-A0A7S3P7Q6-F1
#
_entry.id   AF-A0A7S3P7Q6-F1
#
_cell.length_a   1.000
_cell.length_b   1.000
_cell.length_c   1.000
_cell.angle_alpha   90.00
_cell.angle_beta   90.00
_cell.angle_gamma   90.00
#
_symmetry.space_group_name_H-M   'P 1'
#
loop_
_entity.id
_entity.type
_entity.pdbx_description
1 polymer ?
#
loop_
_entity_poly.entity_id
_entity_poly.type
_entity_poly.pdbx_seq_one_letter_code
_entity_poly.pdbx_strand_id
1 'polypeptide(L)'
;FAELREYEVKHGRVAQLAVLGHILTTAGARWPGTYDLAGHTWSSVPTGLKAFSTLPAGGLAQIFLFIGVMEMGYSVRKDEIAANCEERMTKAGWSDAKKDSKRAIELNNGRAAMMGIWGLVTHELIDGNPYVLNSLLGAPVDFNAGF
;
A
#
# COMPACT_ATOMS: atom_id res chain seq x y z
N PHE A 1 -22.42 -0.86 -13.00
CA PHE A 1 -22.10 -0.54 -11.58
C PHE A 1 -21.28 -1.63 -10.88
N ALA A 2 -21.56 -2.92 -11.07
CA ALA A 2 -20.79 -4.01 -10.42
C ALA A 2 -19.28 -3.95 -10.71
N GLU A 3 -18.91 -3.78 -11.98
CA GLU A 3 -17.51 -3.67 -12.42
C GLU A 3 -16.79 -2.43 -11.85
N LEU A 4 -17.45 -1.27 -11.83
CA LEU A 4 -16.90 -0.04 -11.22
C LEU A 4 -16.65 -0.22 -9.71
N ARG A 5 -17.53 -0.94 -9.01
CA ARG A 5 -17.34 -1.26 -7.59
C ARG A 5 -16.16 -2.22 -7.38
N GLU A 6 -15.97 -3.20 -8.26
CA GLU A 6 -14.82 -4.10 -8.22
C GLU A 6 -13.51 -3.32 -8.38
N TYR A 7 -13.44 -2.42 -9.37
CA TYR A 7 -12.27 -1.57 -9.58
C TYR A 7 -12.01 -0.61 -8.41
N GLU A 8 -13.06 0.02 -7.87
CA GLU A 8 -12.96 0.90 -6.71
C GLU A 8 -12.37 0.18 -5.48
N VAL A 9 -12.83 -1.04 -5.20
CA VAL A 9 -12.31 -1.85 -4.09
C VAL A 9 -10.87 -2.27 -4.34
N LYS A 10 -10.51 -2.66 -5.56
CA LYS A 10 -9.12 -3.03 -5.90
C LYS A 10 -8.16 -1.85 -5.69
N HIS A 11 -8.49 -0.67 -6.22
CA HIS A 11 -7.67 0.52 -6.04
C HIS A 11 -7.61 0.96 -4.57
N GLY A 12 -8.74 0.89 -3.85
CA GLY A 12 -8.79 1.19 -2.42
C GLY A 12 -7.87 0.30 -1.58
N ARG A 13 -7.86 -1.02 -1.83
CA ARG A 13 -6.98 -1.97 -1.14
C ARG A 13 -5.50 -1.71 -1.41
N VAL A 14 -5.15 -1.44 -2.67
CA VAL A 14 -3.76 -1.10 -3.04
C VAL A 14 -3.35 0.21 -2.36
N ALA A 15 -4.21 1.23 -2.35
CA ALA A 15 -3.94 2.50 -1.70
C ALA A 15 -3.77 2.36 -0.17
N GLN A 16 -4.60 1.53 0.49
CA GLN A 16 -4.45 1.25 1.92
C GLN A 16 -3.08 0.63 2.26
N LEU A 17 -2.64 -0.35 1.46
CA LEU A 17 -1.32 -0.96 1.62
C LEU A 17 -0.18 0.02 1.30
N ALA A 18 -0.35 0.88 0.29
CA ALA A 18 0.62 1.90 -0.06
C ALA A 18 0.81 2.92 1.07
N VAL A 19 -0.28 3.40 1.69
CA VAL A 19 -0.21 4.31 2.84
C VAL A 19 0.50 3.65 4.02
N LEU A 20 0.15 2.40 4.34
CA LEU A 20 0.81 1.67 5.42
C LEU A 20 2.32 1.50 5.17
N GLY A 21 2.70 1.07 3.96
CA GLY A 21 4.10 0.90 3.58
C GLY A 21 4.88 2.20 3.60
N HIS A 22 4.28 3.31 3.15
CA HIS A 22 4.90 4.63 3.17
C HIS A 22 5.13 5.12 4.61
N ILE A 23 4.15 4.97 5.50
CA ILE A 23 4.29 5.36 6.91
C ILE A 23 5.35 4.51 7.62
N LEU A 24 5.35 3.19 7.43
CA LEU A 24 6.32 2.31 8.07
C LEU A 24 7.77 2.61 7.64
N THR A 25 7.98 2.81 6.34
CA THR A 25 9.32 3.09 5.81
C THR A 25 9.84 4.47 6.20
N THR A 26 8.95 5.45 6.35
CA THR A 26 9.28 6.81 6.85
C THR A 26 9.49 6.86 8.35
N ALA A 27 8.87 5.97 9.11
CA ALA A 27 9.19 5.76 10.53
C ALA A 27 10.55 5.07 10.75
N GLY A 28 11.26 4.68 9.68
CA GLY A 28 12.58 4.03 9.76
C GLY A 28 12.53 2.52 9.98
N ALA A 29 11.35 1.90 9.94
CA ALA A 29 11.24 0.44 10.05
C ALA A 29 11.76 -0.23 8.77
N ARG A 30 13.01 -0.71 8.80
CA ARG A 30 13.68 -1.40 7.69
C ARG A 30 14.01 -2.84 8.06
N TRP A 31 14.02 -3.71 7.05
CA TRP A 31 14.49 -5.08 7.25
C TRP A 31 15.97 -5.08 7.62
N PRO A 32 16.41 -5.92 8.58
CA PRO A 32 17.83 -6.11 8.82
C PRO A 32 18.49 -6.83 7.63
N GLY A 33 19.74 -6.48 7.34
CA GLY A 33 20.57 -7.15 6.33
C GLY A 33 20.65 -6.44 4.98
N THR A 34 21.17 -7.17 3.99
CA THR A 34 21.38 -6.70 2.62
C THR A 34 20.27 -7.17 1.70
N TYR A 35 19.95 -6.35 0.69
CA TYR A 35 18.91 -6.69 -0.31
C TYR A 35 19.49 -7.35 -1.56
N ASP A 36 20.81 -7.35 -1.71
CA ASP A 36 21.49 -8.00 -2.80
C ASP A 36 22.78 -8.70 -2.36
N LEU A 37 23.38 -9.41 -3.32
CA LEU A 37 24.66 -10.08 -3.17
C LEU A 37 25.85 -9.10 -3.20
N ALA A 38 25.62 -7.83 -3.61
CA ALA A 38 26.65 -6.79 -3.65
C ALA A 38 26.86 -6.10 -2.28
N GLY A 39 25.98 -6.36 -1.32
CA GLY A 39 26.10 -5.89 0.06
C GLY A 39 25.34 -4.60 0.37
N HIS A 40 24.42 -4.16 -0.51
CA HIS A 40 23.62 -2.98 -0.25
C HIS A 40 22.56 -3.25 0.84
N THR A 41 22.44 -2.36 1.82
CA THR A 41 21.55 -2.54 2.97
C THR A 41 20.18 -1.88 2.76
N TRP A 42 19.14 -2.44 3.38
CA TRP A 42 17.79 -1.87 3.35
C TRP A 42 17.67 -0.50 4.05
N SER A 43 18.60 -0.17 4.95
CA SER A 43 18.67 1.13 5.61
C SER A 43 19.07 2.26 4.66
N SER A 44 19.86 1.96 3.63
CA SER A 44 20.35 2.96 2.67
C SER A 44 19.33 3.37 1.61
N VAL A 45 18.22 2.63 1.49
CA VAL A 45 17.19 2.91 0.48
C VAL A 45 16.35 4.11 0.95
N PRO A 46 16.23 5.20 0.17
CA PRO A 46 15.36 6.33 0.52
C PRO A 46 13.88 5.91 0.55
N THR A 47 13.07 6.69 1.24
CA THR A 47 11.60 6.59 1.22
C THR A 47 10.99 7.34 0.05
N GLY A 48 9.79 6.91 -0.35
CA GLY A 48 9.02 7.53 -1.43
C GLY A 48 9.49 7.13 -2.83
N LEU A 49 9.31 8.03 -3.78
CA LEU A 49 9.58 7.81 -5.20
C LEU A 49 11.07 7.58 -5.48
N LYS A 50 11.96 8.14 -4.66
CA LYS A 50 13.41 7.94 -4.81
C LYS A 50 13.82 6.47 -4.67
N ALA A 51 13.05 5.66 -3.94
CA ALA A 51 13.30 4.22 -3.78
C ALA A 51 13.39 3.49 -5.13
N PHE A 52 12.58 3.89 -6.12
CA PHE A 52 12.57 3.28 -7.45
C PHE A 52 13.85 3.56 -8.24
N SER A 53 14.53 4.67 -7.95
CA SER A 53 15.81 5.01 -8.61
C SER A 53 17.01 4.34 -7.96
N THR A 54 16.91 3.94 -6.69
CA THR A 54 18.00 3.30 -5.94
C THR A 54 17.99 1.79 -6.05
N LEU A 55 16.82 1.18 -6.24
CA LEU A 55 16.72 -0.27 -6.32
C LEU A 55 17.19 -0.79 -7.70
N PRO A 56 17.85 -1.95 -7.75
CA PRO A 56 18.27 -2.53 -9.02
C PRO A 56 17.07 -2.88 -9.89
N ALA A 57 17.15 -2.60 -11.19
CA ALA A 57 16.06 -2.84 -12.15
C ALA A 57 15.58 -4.30 -12.14
N GLY A 58 16.50 -5.26 -11.93
CA GLY A 58 16.15 -6.68 -11.81
C GLY A 58 15.25 -6.98 -10.60
N GLY A 59 15.47 -6.33 -9.45
CA GLY A 59 14.63 -6.47 -8.26
C GLY A 59 13.24 -5.88 -8.47
N LEU A 60 13.16 -4.71 -9.12
CA LEU A 60 11.87 -4.11 -9.49
C LEU A 60 11.10 -4.98 -10.48
N ALA A 61 11.79 -5.55 -11.48
CA ALA A 61 11.17 -6.45 -12.46
C ALA A 61 10.59 -7.70 -11.77
N GLN A 62 11.26 -8.26 -10.77
CA GLN A 62 10.74 -9.39 -9.98
C GLN A 62 9.46 -9.02 -9.24
N ILE A 63 9.39 -7.82 -8.64
CA ILE A 63 8.19 -7.33 -7.94
C ILE A 63 7.02 -7.18 -8.92
N PHE A 64 7.23 -6.51 -10.05
CA PHE A 64 6.17 -6.32 -11.05
C PHE A 64 5.70 -7.65 -11.66
N LEU A 65 6.63 -8.57 -11.94
CA LEU A 65 6.28 -9.91 -12.43
C LEU A 65 5.45 -10.67 -11.39
N PHE A 66 5.85 -10.63 -10.12
CA PHE A 66 5.14 -11.29 -9.03
C PHE A 66 3.71 -10.73 -8.87
N ILE A 67 3.56 -9.40 -8.88
CA ILE A 67 2.24 -8.75 -8.86
C ILE A 67 1.41 -9.18 -10.08
N GLY A 68 2.00 -9.18 -11.28
CA GLY A 68 1.31 -9.61 -12.50
C GLY A 68 0.81 -11.06 -12.44
N VAL A 69 1.63 -11.99 -11.93
CA VAL A 69 1.24 -13.39 -11.74
C VAL A 69 0.12 -13.52 -10.70
N MET A 70 0.21 -12.79 -9.60
CA MET A 70 -0.86 -12.75 -8.60
C MET A 70 -2.17 -12.23 -9.18
N GLU A 71 -2.15 -11.17 -9.99
CA GLU A 71 -3.35 -10.62 -10.60
C GLU A 71 -3.99 -11.60 -11.60
N MET A 72 -3.18 -12.28 -12.41
CA MET A 72 -3.67 -13.34 -13.30
C MET A 72 -4.34 -14.48 -12.52
N GLY A 73 -3.69 -14.95 -11.44
CA GLY A 73 -4.27 -15.98 -10.57
C GLY A 73 -5.57 -15.53 -9.90
N TYR A 74 -5.63 -14.29 -9.43
CA TYR A 74 -6.82 -13.70 -8.82
C TYR A 74 -7.98 -13.63 -9.82
N SER A 75 -7.73 -13.21 -11.07
CA SER A 75 -8.77 -13.08 -12.10
C SER A 75 -9.51 -14.40 -12.37
N VAL A 76 -8.85 -15.55 -12.22
CA VAL A 76 -9.44 -16.87 -12.45
C VAL A 76 -10.18 -17.40 -11.21
N ARG A 77 -9.82 -16.93 -10.02
CA ARG A 77 -10.27 -17.48 -8.72
C ARG A 77 -11.14 -16.52 -7.90
N LYS A 78 -11.50 -15.36 -8.44
CA LYS A 78 -12.15 -14.28 -7.68
C LYS A 78 -13.45 -14.70 -6.99
N ASP A 79 -14.28 -15.50 -7.66
CA ASP A 79 -15.57 -15.95 -7.12
C ASP A 79 -15.40 -16.97 -6.00
N GLU A 80 -14.44 -17.88 -6.15
CA GLU A 80 -14.07 -18.85 -5.11
C GLU A 80 -13.50 -18.16 -3.86
N ILE A 81 -12.65 -17.14 -4.06
CA ILE A 81 -12.10 -16.34 -2.97
C ILE A 81 -13.22 -15.58 -2.23
N ALA A 82 -14.16 -15.00 -2.97
CA ALA A 82 -15.30 -14.30 -2.37
C ALA A 82 -16.19 -15.25 -1.55
N ALA A 83 -16.48 -16.44 -2.08
CA ALA A 83 -17.23 -17.48 -1.37
C ALA A 83 -16.50 -17.95 -0.10
N ASN A 84 -15.19 -18.18 -0.17
CA ASN A 84 -14.38 -18.55 0.98
C ASN A 84 -14.34 -17.46 2.06
N CYS A 85 -14.30 -16.18 1.66
CA CYS A 85 -14.40 -15.06 2.60
C CYS A 85 -15.76 -15.04 3.32
N GLU A 86 -16.85 -15.30 2.60
CA GLU A 86 -18.20 -15.41 3.18
C GLU A 86 -18.32 -16.57 4.17
N GLU A 87 -17.78 -17.72 3.81
CA GLU A 87 -17.74 -18.89 4.68
C GLU A 87 -16.95 -18.58 5.96
N ARG A 88 -15.82 -17.87 5.87
CA ARG A 88 -15.02 -17.47 7.03
C ARG A 88 -15.73 -16.45 7.92
N MET A 89 -16.46 -15.49 7.35
CA MET A 89 -17.25 -14.53 8.13
C MET A 89 -18.40 -15.22 8.87
N THR A 90 -19.02 -16.21 8.22
CA THR A 90 -20.05 -17.05 8.83
C THR A 90 -19.46 -17.96 9.92
N LYS A 91 -18.28 -18.54 9.63
CA LYS A 91 -17.25 -19.09 10.55
C LYS A 91 -17.15 -18.33 11.87
N ALA A 92 -16.95 -17.02 11.74
CA ALA A 92 -16.72 -16.11 12.85
C ALA A 92 -18.00 -15.63 13.55
N GLY A 93 -19.18 -16.14 13.18
CA GLY A 93 -20.46 -15.78 13.79
C GLY A 93 -20.90 -14.34 13.50
N TRP A 94 -20.52 -13.77 12.35
CA TRP A 94 -20.90 -12.39 12.02
C TRP A 94 -22.36 -12.34 11.53
N SER A 95 -23.14 -11.42 12.11
CA SER A 95 -24.46 -11.07 11.58
C SER A 95 -24.34 -10.36 10.23
N ASP A 96 -25.39 -10.40 9.41
CA ASP A 96 -25.40 -9.74 8.10
C ASP A 96 -25.18 -8.22 8.22
N ALA A 97 -25.78 -7.59 9.23
CA ALA A 97 -25.55 -6.18 9.54
C ALA A 97 -24.07 -5.87 9.83
N LYS A 98 -23.34 -6.78 10.48
CA LYS A 98 -21.90 -6.62 10.75
C LYS A 98 -21.08 -6.79 9.47
N LYS A 99 -21.44 -7.72 8.59
CA LYS A 99 -20.78 -7.90 7.29
C LYS A 99 -20.89 -6.62 6.45
N ASP A 100 -22.09 -6.05 6.35
CA ASP A 100 -22.32 -4.84 5.56
C ASP A 100 -21.64 -3.61 6.16
N SER A 101 -21.67 -3.47 7.49
CA SER A 101 -20.91 -2.42 8.18
C SER A 101 -19.41 -2.51 7.88
N LYS A 102 -18.81 -3.70 7.92
CA LYS A 102 -17.37 -3.89 7.67
C LYS A 102 -16.99 -3.63 6.20
N ARG A 103 -17.85 -4.02 5.26
CA ARG A 103 -17.69 -3.68 3.83
C ARG A 103 -17.71 -2.17 3.59
N ALA A 104 -18.62 -1.46 4.26
CA ALA A 104 -18.69 0.00 4.18
C ALA A 104 -17.44 0.67 4.76
N ILE A 105 -16.92 0.16 5.90
CA ILE A 105 -15.68 0.65 6.51
C ILE A 105 -14.50 0.45 5.56
N GLU A 106 -14.35 -0.74 4.97
CA GLU A 106 -13.29 -1.03 4.01
C GLU A 106 -13.33 -0.07 2.83
N LEU A 107 -14.52 0.14 2.25
CA LEU A 107 -14.72 1.03 1.11
C LEU A 107 -14.38 2.48 1.43
N ASN A 108 -14.87 3.00 2.56
CA ASN A 108 -14.63 4.39 2.96
C ASN A 108 -13.16 4.63 3.32
N ASN A 109 -12.50 3.68 3.99
CA ASN A 109 -11.07 3.75 4.23
C ASN A 109 -10.27 3.67 2.92
N GLY A 110 -10.72 2.87 1.95
CA GLY A 110 -10.10 2.79 0.62
C GLY A 110 -10.19 4.12 -0.13
N ARG A 111 -11.36 4.78 -0.10
CA ARG A 111 -11.56 6.11 -0.69
C ARG A 111 -10.66 7.17 -0.05
N ALA A 112 -10.57 7.18 1.27
CA ALA A 112 -9.67 8.10 1.97
C ALA A 112 -8.20 7.81 1.63
N ALA A 113 -7.79 6.53 1.58
CA ALA A 113 -6.43 6.14 1.25
C ALA A 113 -6.03 6.52 -0.18
N MET A 114 -6.95 6.43 -1.16
CA MET A 114 -6.69 6.86 -2.54
C MET A 114 -6.34 8.36 -2.62
N MET A 115 -7.07 9.20 -1.88
CA MET A 115 -6.74 10.63 -1.80
C MET A 115 -5.46 10.88 -0.98
N GLY A 116 -5.25 10.10 0.08
CA GLY A 116 -4.06 10.19 0.92
C GLY A 116 -2.77 9.91 0.14
N ILE A 117 -2.69 8.78 -0.57
CA ILE A 117 -1.50 8.43 -1.34
C ILE A 117 -1.25 9.40 -2.49
N TRP A 118 -2.32 9.90 -3.14
CA TRP A 118 -2.19 10.95 -4.15
C TRP A 118 -1.60 12.23 -3.57
N GLY A 119 -2.04 12.65 -2.39
CA GLY A 119 -1.45 13.77 -1.64
C GLY A 119 0.03 13.55 -1.32
N LEU A 120 0.39 12.37 -0.81
CA LEU A 120 1.78 12.04 -0.48
C LEU A 120 2.68 12.13 -1.74
N VAL A 121 2.26 11.53 -2.85
CA VAL A 121 3.01 11.54 -4.12
C VAL A 121 3.17 12.95 -4.68
N THR A 122 2.08 13.73 -4.69
CA THR A 122 2.12 15.10 -5.24
C THR A 122 2.99 16.04 -4.41
N HIS A 123 2.89 15.99 -3.07
CA HIS A 123 3.71 16.84 -2.21
C HIS A 123 5.18 16.38 -2.13
N GLU A 124 5.48 15.09 -2.36
CA GLU A 124 6.85 14.65 -2.58
C GLU A 124 7.44 15.25 -3.87
N LEU A 125 6.65 15.32 -4.95
CA LEU A 125 7.10 15.86 -6.24
C LEU A 125 7.27 17.38 -6.25
N ILE A 126 6.42 18.12 -5.52
CA ILE A 126 6.46 19.59 -5.50
C ILE A 126 7.50 20.09 -4.52
N ASP A 127 7.38 19.68 -3.24
CA ASP A 127 8.12 20.29 -2.12
C ASP A 127 9.16 19.36 -1.50
N GLY A 128 9.24 18.11 -1.97
CA GLY A 128 10.07 17.07 -1.34
C GLY A 128 9.57 16.63 0.05
N ASN A 129 8.38 17.07 0.44
CA ASN A 129 7.80 16.84 1.76
C ASN A 129 6.38 16.25 1.65
N PRO A 130 6.25 14.92 1.64
CA PRO A 130 4.95 14.27 1.53
C PRO A 130 4.03 14.54 2.74
N TYR A 131 4.58 14.85 3.92
CA TYR A 131 3.81 15.05 5.15
C TYR A 131 3.47 16.52 5.41
N VAL A 132 2.81 17.16 4.45
CA VAL A 132 2.45 18.59 4.49
C VAL A 132 1.71 19.02 5.77
N LEU A 133 0.81 18.17 6.29
CA LEU A 133 0.05 18.46 7.50
C LEU A 133 0.95 18.49 8.75
N ASN A 134 1.96 17.62 8.80
CA ASN A 134 2.88 17.56 9.92
C ASN A 134 3.74 18.82 9.97
N SER A 135 4.19 19.31 8.81
CA SER A 135 4.92 20.58 8.73
C SER A 135 4.05 21.78 9.06
N LEU A 136 2.77 21.77 8.65
CA LEU A 136 1.83 22.85 9.00
C LEU A 136 1.57 22.93 10.51
N LEU A 137 1.50 21.78 11.18
CA LEU A 137 1.20 21.67 12.62
C LEU A 137 2.46 21.69 13.51
N GLY A 138 3.63 21.96 12.94
CA GLY A 138 4.88 22.16 13.70
C GLY A 138 5.62 20.87 14.11
N ALA A 139 5.31 19.74 13.48
CA ALA A 139 6.00 18.46 13.68
C ALA A 139 6.62 17.94 12.36
N PRO A 140 7.50 18.70 11.68
CA PRO A 140 8.04 18.31 10.39
C PRO A 140 8.75 16.95 10.47
N VAL A 141 8.52 16.11 9.46
CA VAL A 141 9.17 14.81 9.32
C VAL A 141 10.36 14.98 8.39
N ASP A 142 11.54 14.58 8.86
CA ASP A 142 12.78 14.64 8.08
C ASP A 142 12.80 13.53 7.02
N PHE A 143 12.12 13.78 5.90
CA PHE A 143 11.95 12.82 4.83
C PHE A 143 13.29 12.63 4.09
N ASN A 144 13.77 11.38 4.01
CA ASN A 144 15.04 11.02 3.37
C ASN A 144 16.33 11.57 4.02
N ALA A 145 16.29 12.04 5.27
CA ALA A 145 17.47 12.57 5.97
C ALA A 145 18.52 11.52 6.42
N GLY A 146 18.38 10.26 5.96
CA GLY A 146 19.19 9.11 6.39
C GLY A 146 18.65 8.48 7.67
N PHE A 147 18.58 7.15 7.68
CA PHE A 147 18.27 6.33 8.86
C PHE A 147 19.54 5.68 9.38
#